data_AF-F0RR55-F1
#
_entry.id   AF-F0RR55-F1
#
_cell.length_a   1.000
_cell.length_b   1.000
_cell.length_c   1.000
_cell.angle_alpha   90.00
_cell.angle_beta   90.00
_cell.angle_gamma   90.00
#
_symmetry.space_group_name_H-M   'P 1'
#
loop_
_entity.id
_entity.type
_entity.pdbx_description
1 polymer ?
#
loop_
_entity_poly.entity_id
_entity_poly.type
_entity_poly.pdbx_seq_one_letter_code
_entity_poly.pdbx_strand_id
1 'polypeptide(L)'
;MTPQREDAAAASEQAGSWTWQGRTETAIVRHLLRKNISQPPRRLRVWISEGATARLRLQQELQERWPACDIEVLSCYKPLVSRLVGQLPTWESRAPQTVDLQYPVLEDAHPERFLLEAYPLAGWLRNKGAVFTSQPLPMDEPLYCLTVDGSVTEIPVPVRAATSVTGERVQRMTGRLVVDDQVLDFPTASEQLWEAYLGWLAEHEWPEAAPYFSALQVTARFPFERESLNYRHEALDLGEALSEEFYFGTQEFFLTRAAVPGQRMLQTGQIVPLVTSDDEVILEITLRDAQTSPIQACTELPALASLERPLSSDEIVGWQTVLARGQETETRSVQGRVVMTFGQTDGSGSGMLVTAGQHANESTGVVAALRALDEIGDRSLLTVIPQENPDGYALFEFLREAQHPEHMHHAARYTALGDDLEYRQFSPWYEKGGRREAMQCHGPQVHVNLHGYPAHEWTRPMNGYIPRGFEAWTLPKGFFLILRAQPEAQRLAEDLADYVTVRLSENEALMTFNRDQCEVFAAHSSERPYRMLHGTPCTFSERANLSCQIELITEFPDETVTGPDFLLGQQVQFAVIEAALSWLQTRQRMS
;
A
#
# COMPACT_ATOMS: atom_id res chain seq x y z
N MET A 1 -16.09 -30.17 21.85
CA MET A 1 -14.99 -30.53 22.77
C MET A 1 -13.90 -29.49 22.59
N THR A 2 -13.69 -28.66 23.60
CA THR A 2 -12.69 -27.59 23.63
C THR A 2 -11.28 -28.22 23.51
N PRO A 3 -10.44 -27.84 22.54
CA PRO A 3 -9.06 -28.32 22.54
C PRO A 3 -8.32 -27.69 23.72
N GLN A 4 -7.67 -28.55 24.51
CA GLN A 4 -6.84 -28.17 25.65
C GLN A 4 -5.72 -27.22 25.21
N ARG A 5 -5.58 -26.11 25.95
CA ARG A 5 -4.37 -25.28 26.01
C ARG A 5 -3.21 -26.14 26.50
N GLU A 6 -2.39 -26.65 25.60
CA GLU A 6 -1.04 -27.09 25.89
C GLU A 6 -0.09 -26.35 24.94
N ASP A 7 0.96 -25.75 25.52
CA ASP A 7 2.02 -24.90 24.95
C ASP A 7 1.80 -23.38 25.08
N ALA A 8 2.16 -22.86 26.27
CA ALA A 8 2.18 -21.43 26.55
C ALA A 8 3.39 -20.76 25.84
N ALA A 9 3.12 -19.76 25.00
CA ALA A 9 4.10 -18.78 24.57
C ALA A 9 4.60 -17.98 25.80
N ALA A 10 5.88 -17.59 25.79
CA ALA A 10 6.48 -16.81 26.87
C ALA A 10 6.54 -15.34 26.46
N ALA A 11 5.89 -14.48 27.25
CA ALA A 11 6.07 -13.04 27.19
C ALA A 11 6.94 -12.58 28.37
N SER A 12 7.80 -11.59 28.16
CA SER A 12 8.59 -10.98 29.23
C SER A 12 8.75 -9.48 29.01
N GLU A 13 8.72 -8.71 30.10
CA GLU A 13 9.04 -7.29 30.10
C GLU A 13 10.47 -7.07 30.60
N GLN A 14 11.30 -6.41 29.79
CA GLN A 14 12.62 -5.93 30.19
C GLN A 14 12.68 -4.43 29.95
N ALA A 15 13.01 -3.65 30.99
CA ALA A 15 13.18 -2.19 31.01
C ALA A 15 12.77 -1.43 29.71
N GLY A 16 11.46 -1.19 29.54
CA GLY A 16 10.91 -0.36 28.45
C GLY A 16 10.56 -1.09 27.14
N SER A 17 10.80 -2.41 27.05
CA SER A 17 10.44 -3.25 25.90
C SER A 17 9.65 -4.48 26.32
N TRP A 18 8.62 -4.83 25.55
CA TRP A 18 7.86 -6.06 25.69
C TRP A 18 8.28 -7.05 24.59
N THR A 19 8.51 -8.31 24.94
CA THR A 19 8.92 -9.35 23.99
C THR A 19 8.04 -10.58 24.10
N TRP A 20 7.74 -11.19 22.96
CA TRP A 20 6.98 -12.43 22.83
C TRP A 20 7.62 -13.35 21.80
N GLN A 21 7.55 -14.66 22.04
CA GLN A 21 8.11 -15.68 21.15
C GLN A 21 7.06 -16.72 20.74
N GLY A 22 7.03 -17.00 19.43
CA GLY A 22 6.14 -17.96 18.79
C GLY A 22 6.84 -19.21 18.27
N ARG A 23 6.18 -19.90 17.35
CA ARG A 23 6.73 -21.08 16.67
C ARG A 23 6.62 -20.94 15.15
N THR A 24 7.62 -21.44 14.46
CA THR A 24 7.56 -21.63 13.00
C THR A 24 6.50 -22.67 12.64
N GLU A 25 5.92 -22.54 11.45
CA GLU A 25 4.90 -23.46 10.96
C GLU A 25 5.49 -24.83 10.70
N THR A 26 6.72 -24.88 10.19
CA THR A 26 7.49 -26.11 10.03
C THR A 26 7.66 -26.85 11.37
N ALA A 27 7.90 -26.13 12.48
CA ALA A 27 7.95 -26.74 13.82
C ALA A 27 6.58 -27.27 14.26
N ILE A 28 5.51 -26.52 14.01
CA ILE A 28 4.13 -26.93 14.30
C ILE A 28 3.76 -28.20 13.51
N VAL A 29 4.03 -28.22 12.20
CA VAL A 29 3.78 -29.37 11.33
C VAL A 29 4.52 -30.61 11.84
N ARG A 30 5.81 -30.49 12.16
CA ARG A 30 6.60 -31.60 12.72
C ARG A 30 5.98 -32.13 14.02
N HIS A 31 5.52 -31.25 14.91
CA HIS A 31 4.84 -31.64 16.14
C HIS A 31 3.52 -32.38 15.86
N LEU A 32 2.66 -31.81 15.01
CA LEU A 32 1.37 -32.42 14.65
C LEU A 32 1.54 -33.79 13.99
N LEU A 33 2.50 -33.94 13.08
CA LEU A 33 2.79 -35.23 12.44
C LEU A 33 3.25 -36.27 13.47
N ARG A 34 4.13 -35.90 14.42
CA ARG A 34 4.57 -36.82 15.50
C ARG A 34 3.42 -37.25 16.41
N LYS A 35 2.46 -36.35 16.67
CA LYS A 35 1.31 -36.61 17.56
C LYS A 35 0.22 -37.45 16.90
N ASN A 36 -0.04 -37.23 15.60
CA ASN A 36 -1.22 -37.78 14.92
C ASN A 36 -0.91 -38.95 13.98
N ILE A 37 0.35 -39.18 13.60
CA ILE A 37 0.72 -40.23 12.64
C ILE A 37 1.45 -41.38 13.34
N SER A 38 0.81 -42.55 13.34
CA SER A 38 1.40 -43.80 13.84
C SER A 38 1.83 -44.77 12.73
N GLN A 39 1.30 -44.61 11.51
CA GLN A 39 1.65 -45.37 10.32
C GLN A 39 1.86 -44.43 9.14
N PRO A 40 2.70 -44.76 8.14
CA PRO A 40 2.91 -43.91 6.97
C PRO A 40 1.58 -43.58 6.26
N PRO A 41 1.24 -42.30 6.05
CA PRO A 41 0.02 -41.91 5.36
C PRO A 41 0.11 -42.23 3.86
N ARG A 42 -1.04 -42.39 3.20
CA ARG A 42 -1.10 -42.52 1.73
C ARG A 42 -0.94 -41.16 1.07
N ARG A 43 -1.61 -40.15 1.61
CA ARG A 43 -1.56 -38.77 1.13
C ARG A 43 -1.28 -37.81 2.26
N LEU A 44 -0.43 -36.84 1.98
CA LEU A 44 -0.11 -35.73 2.86
C LEU A 44 -0.17 -34.43 2.06
N ARG A 45 -0.96 -33.46 2.54
CA ARG A 45 -0.95 -32.10 2.02
C ARG A 45 -0.74 -31.14 3.18
N VAL A 46 0.18 -30.21 3.02
CA VAL A 46 0.51 -29.21 4.04
C VAL A 46 0.44 -27.84 3.40
N TRP A 47 -0.31 -26.92 3.99
CA TRP A 47 -0.30 -25.51 3.64
C TRP A 47 0.36 -24.73 4.77
N ILE A 48 1.41 -23.98 4.43
CA ILE A 48 2.13 -23.07 5.34
C ILE A 48 2.35 -21.71 4.67
N SER A 49 2.63 -20.69 5.46
CA SER A 49 2.91 -19.32 4.99
C SER A 49 4.40 -19.07 4.76
N GLU A 50 5.29 -19.90 5.34
CA GLU A 50 6.73 -19.85 5.09
C GLU A 50 7.06 -19.93 3.58
N GLY A 51 8.16 -19.30 3.19
CA GLY A 51 8.58 -19.10 1.80
C GLY A 51 8.85 -20.38 0.99
N ALA A 52 8.97 -20.24 -0.34
CA ALA A 52 9.24 -21.35 -1.27
C ALA A 52 10.40 -22.24 -0.83
N THR A 53 11.49 -21.66 -0.33
CA THR A 53 12.66 -22.41 0.14
C THR A 53 12.33 -23.28 1.35
N ALA A 54 11.50 -22.80 2.28
CA ALA A 54 11.07 -23.58 3.44
C ALA A 54 10.08 -24.69 3.05
N ARG A 55 9.11 -24.37 2.17
CA ARG A 55 8.15 -25.36 1.63
C ARG A 55 8.86 -26.52 0.93
N LEU A 56 9.85 -26.22 0.08
CA LEU A 56 10.64 -27.24 -0.62
C LEU A 56 11.45 -28.11 0.35
N ARG A 57 12.12 -27.50 1.34
CA ARG A 57 12.88 -28.23 2.38
C ARG A 57 11.98 -29.17 3.18
N LEU A 58 10.81 -28.69 3.61
CA LEU A 58 9.83 -29.51 4.33
C LEU A 58 9.31 -30.64 3.45
N GLN A 59 9.01 -30.39 2.18
CA GLN A 59 8.56 -31.44 1.26
C GLN A 59 9.61 -32.54 1.09
N GLN A 60 10.89 -32.18 0.92
CA GLN A 60 11.99 -33.13 0.80
C GLN A 60 12.15 -33.96 2.07
N GLU A 61 12.18 -33.33 3.25
CA GLU A 61 12.24 -34.01 4.55
C GLU A 61 11.11 -35.03 4.72
N LEU A 62 9.88 -34.64 4.36
CA LEU A 62 8.71 -35.51 4.48
C LEU A 62 8.76 -36.66 3.45
N GLN A 63 9.21 -36.40 2.22
CA GLN A 63 9.33 -37.42 1.17
C GLN A 63 10.41 -38.46 1.51
N GLU A 64 11.53 -38.03 2.09
CA GLU A 64 12.58 -38.93 2.60
C GLU A 64 12.07 -39.81 3.73
N ARG A 65 11.26 -39.24 4.63
CA ARG A 65 10.65 -39.98 5.74
C ARG A 65 9.60 -40.99 5.27
N TRP A 66 8.82 -40.66 4.24
CA TRP A 66 7.76 -41.50 3.70
C TRP A 66 7.80 -41.59 2.16
N PRO A 67 8.70 -42.39 1.58
CA PRO A 67 8.93 -42.41 0.13
C PRO A 67 7.72 -42.84 -0.74
N ALA A 68 6.78 -43.59 -0.15
CA ALA A 68 5.58 -44.07 -0.84
C ALA A 68 4.35 -43.16 -0.63
N CYS A 69 4.47 -42.10 0.17
CA CYS A 69 3.41 -41.14 0.39
C CYS A 69 3.37 -40.13 -0.76
N ASP A 70 2.16 -39.77 -1.18
CA ASP A 70 1.90 -38.62 -2.05
C ASP A 70 1.93 -37.35 -1.20
N ILE A 71 3.00 -36.55 -1.30
CA ILE A 71 3.25 -35.37 -0.45
C ILE A 71 3.29 -34.09 -1.28
N GLU A 72 2.53 -33.08 -0.88
CA GLU A 72 2.73 -31.70 -1.36
C GLU A 72 2.77 -30.71 -0.19
N VAL A 73 3.71 -29.77 -0.25
CA VAL A 73 3.77 -28.60 0.64
C VAL A 73 3.48 -27.35 -0.17
N LEU A 74 2.42 -26.66 0.20
CA LEU A 74 1.76 -25.59 -0.55
C LEU A 74 1.77 -24.30 0.25
N SER A 75 1.61 -23.17 -0.43
CA SER A 75 1.41 -21.88 0.24
C SER A 75 -0.03 -21.76 0.72
N CYS A 76 -0.24 -21.37 1.98
CA CYS A 76 -1.56 -20.89 2.44
C CYS A 76 -1.82 -19.42 2.04
N TYR A 77 -0.77 -18.66 1.70
CA TYR A 77 -0.88 -17.29 1.21
C TYR A 77 -0.98 -17.28 -0.32
N LYS A 78 -2.10 -16.78 -0.84
CA LYS A 78 -2.46 -16.76 -2.27
C LYS A 78 -2.20 -18.11 -2.96
N PRO A 79 -2.88 -19.20 -2.55
CA PRO A 79 -2.60 -20.56 -3.02
C PRO A 79 -2.70 -20.72 -4.54
N LEU A 80 -3.66 -20.05 -5.19
CA LEU A 80 -3.79 -20.04 -6.65
C LEU A 80 -2.55 -19.44 -7.33
N VAL A 81 -2.17 -18.23 -6.93
CA VAL A 81 -1.03 -17.50 -7.51
C VAL A 81 0.26 -18.26 -7.27
N SER A 82 0.51 -18.71 -6.03
CA SER A 82 1.71 -19.51 -5.69
C SER A 82 1.81 -20.79 -6.54
N ARG A 83 0.68 -21.48 -6.80
CA ARG A 83 0.64 -22.66 -7.67
C ARG A 83 0.95 -22.33 -9.13
N LEU A 84 0.48 -21.18 -9.62
CA LEU A 84 0.64 -20.75 -11.01
C LEU A 84 2.02 -20.17 -11.31
N VAL A 85 2.71 -19.56 -10.33
CA VAL A 85 4.10 -19.11 -10.50
C VAL A 85 5.00 -20.24 -11.00
N GLY A 86 4.84 -21.44 -10.44
CA GLY A 86 5.58 -22.64 -10.90
C GLY A 86 5.23 -23.11 -12.32
N GLN A 87 4.09 -22.68 -12.87
CA GLN A 87 3.65 -23.03 -14.23
C GLN A 87 4.06 -21.99 -15.27
N LEU A 88 4.46 -20.78 -14.87
CA LEU A 88 4.84 -19.71 -15.80
C LEU A 88 5.90 -20.12 -16.84
N PRO A 89 6.98 -20.85 -16.49
CA PRO A 89 7.96 -21.32 -17.49
C PRO A 89 7.33 -22.26 -18.52
N THR A 90 6.35 -23.06 -18.12
CA THR A 90 5.62 -23.92 -19.06
C THR A 90 4.79 -23.07 -20.02
N TRP A 91 4.09 -22.06 -19.50
CA TRP A 91 3.29 -21.12 -20.31
C TRP A 91 4.13 -20.20 -21.20
N GLU A 92 5.42 -20.04 -20.94
CA GLU A 92 6.35 -19.39 -21.88
C GLU A 92 6.62 -20.27 -23.09
N SER A 93 6.80 -21.57 -22.89
CA SER A 93 7.03 -22.52 -23.98
C SER A 93 5.76 -22.86 -24.77
N ARG A 94 4.61 -22.88 -24.08
CA ARG A 94 3.30 -23.16 -24.66
C ARG A 94 2.24 -22.34 -23.93
N ALA A 95 1.94 -21.17 -24.49
CA ALA A 95 0.89 -20.30 -23.97
C ALA A 95 -0.47 -21.01 -23.98
N PRO A 96 -1.28 -20.90 -22.91
CA PRO A 96 -2.67 -21.33 -22.94
C PRO A 96 -3.46 -20.46 -23.93
N GLN A 97 -4.51 -21.01 -24.54
CA GLN A 97 -5.43 -20.22 -25.37
C GLN A 97 -6.55 -19.61 -24.52
N THR A 98 -7.04 -20.39 -23.56
CA THR A 98 -8.18 -20.07 -22.72
C THR A 98 -7.90 -20.43 -21.27
N VAL A 99 -8.23 -19.52 -20.37
CA VAL A 99 -8.17 -19.73 -18.92
C VAL A 99 -9.45 -19.20 -18.30
N ASP A 100 -10.24 -20.10 -17.71
CA ASP A 100 -11.48 -19.76 -17.01
C ASP A 100 -11.32 -20.04 -15.52
N LEU A 101 -11.53 -19.01 -14.69
CA LEU A 101 -11.43 -19.10 -13.25
C LEU A 101 -12.81 -19.09 -12.60
N GLN A 102 -13.16 -20.16 -11.89
CA GLN A 102 -14.22 -20.10 -10.90
C GLN A 102 -13.60 -19.86 -9.52
N TYR A 103 -13.99 -18.78 -8.86
CA TYR A 103 -13.43 -18.38 -7.56
C TYR A 103 -14.48 -18.52 -6.44
N PRO A 104 -14.06 -18.91 -5.23
CA PRO A 104 -14.99 -19.12 -4.13
C PRO A 104 -15.62 -17.78 -3.68
N VAL A 105 -16.86 -17.84 -3.22
CA VAL A 105 -17.54 -16.71 -2.54
C VAL A 105 -18.04 -17.20 -1.19
N LEU A 106 -17.60 -16.53 -0.13
CA LEU A 106 -17.94 -16.86 1.26
C LEU A 106 -18.86 -15.78 1.85
N GLU A 107 -19.75 -16.18 2.76
CA GLU A 107 -20.71 -15.27 3.42
C GLU A 107 -20.01 -14.15 4.21
N ASP A 108 -18.93 -14.49 4.94
CA ASP A 108 -18.16 -13.57 5.78
C ASP A 108 -16.98 -12.90 5.03
N ALA A 109 -17.06 -12.76 3.71
CA ALA A 109 -16.01 -12.14 2.90
C ALA A 109 -16.61 -11.23 1.82
N HIS A 110 -15.82 -10.25 1.36
CA HIS A 110 -16.18 -9.47 0.18
C HIS A 110 -16.39 -10.41 -1.02
N PRO A 111 -17.45 -10.24 -1.83
CA PRO A 111 -17.77 -11.16 -2.93
C PRO A 111 -16.65 -11.36 -3.94
N GLU A 112 -15.81 -10.34 -4.14
CA GLU A 112 -14.69 -10.37 -5.09
C GLU A 112 -13.34 -10.69 -4.45
N ARG A 113 -13.28 -10.96 -3.14
CA ARG A 113 -12.00 -11.19 -2.44
C ARG A 113 -11.10 -12.18 -3.17
N PHE A 114 -11.65 -13.35 -3.53
CA PHE A 114 -10.85 -14.40 -4.15
C PHE A 114 -10.56 -14.12 -5.63
N LEU A 115 -11.32 -13.24 -6.28
CA LEU A 115 -10.96 -12.71 -7.59
C LEU A 115 -9.77 -11.73 -7.48
N LEU A 116 -9.74 -10.89 -6.45
CA LEU A 116 -8.61 -10.01 -6.14
C LEU A 116 -7.35 -10.84 -5.79
N GLU A 117 -7.49 -11.86 -4.94
CA GLU A 117 -6.41 -12.81 -4.63
C GLU A 117 -5.82 -13.51 -5.86
N ALA A 118 -6.54 -13.59 -6.98
CA ALA A 118 -6.07 -14.17 -8.23
C ALA A 118 -5.17 -13.21 -9.05
N TYR A 119 -5.08 -11.93 -8.67
CA TYR A 119 -4.19 -10.97 -9.31
C TYR A 119 -2.71 -11.40 -9.17
N PRO A 120 -1.86 -11.30 -10.22
CA PRO A 120 -2.07 -10.66 -11.52
C PRO A 120 -2.38 -11.64 -12.67
N LEU A 121 -3.17 -12.69 -12.47
CA LEU A 121 -3.39 -13.75 -13.46
C LEU A 121 -3.71 -13.24 -14.87
N ALA A 122 -4.66 -12.31 -15.02
CA ALA A 122 -4.97 -11.72 -16.32
C ALA A 122 -3.76 -11.01 -16.97
N GLY A 123 -2.85 -10.44 -16.17
CA GLY A 123 -1.62 -9.81 -16.64
C GLY A 123 -0.64 -10.82 -17.26
N TRP A 124 -0.45 -11.97 -16.61
CA TRP A 124 0.38 -13.06 -17.17
C TRP A 124 -0.18 -13.61 -18.48
N LEU A 125 -1.50 -13.74 -18.57
CA LEU A 125 -2.22 -14.29 -19.73
C LEU A 125 -2.23 -13.32 -20.90
N ARG A 126 -2.42 -12.02 -20.63
CA ARG A 126 -2.40 -10.96 -21.63
C ARG A 126 -1.07 -10.89 -22.37
N ASN A 127 0.05 -10.99 -21.65
CA ASN A 127 1.40 -11.01 -22.25
C ASN A 127 1.60 -12.20 -23.21
N LYS A 128 0.68 -13.18 -23.19
CA LYS A 128 0.70 -14.40 -24.00
C LYS A 128 -0.46 -14.49 -24.99
N GLY A 129 -1.36 -13.50 -25.04
CA GLY A 129 -2.53 -13.48 -25.92
C GLY A 129 -3.66 -14.44 -25.54
N ALA A 130 -3.67 -14.94 -24.30
CA ALA A 130 -4.70 -15.86 -23.82
C ALA A 130 -5.98 -15.12 -23.41
N VAL A 131 -7.14 -15.75 -23.61
CA VAL A 131 -8.43 -15.24 -23.13
C VAL A 131 -8.63 -15.65 -21.68
N PHE A 132 -8.88 -14.67 -20.81
CA PHE A 132 -9.18 -14.90 -19.40
C PHE A 132 -10.64 -14.58 -19.11
N THR A 133 -11.35 -15.48 -18.43
CA THR A 133 -12.67 -15.22 -17.87
C THR A 133 -12.73 -15.63 -16.39
N SER A 134 -13.66 -15.03 -15.64
CA SER A 134 -13.88 -15.38 -14.24
C SER A 134 -15.37 -15.43 -13.88
N GLN A 135 -15.73 -16.31 -12.95
CA GLN A 135 -17.08 -16.45 -12.43
C GLN A 135 -17.07 -16.76 -10.92
N PRO A 136 -17.98 -16.16 -10.13
CA PRO A 136 -18.12 -16.50 -8.72
C PRO A 136 -18.73 -17.90 -8.54
N LEU A 137 -18.28 -18.62 -7.52
CA LEU A 137 -18.77 -19.94 -7.13
C LEU A 137 -19.04 -19.96 -5.62
N PRO A 138 -20.28 -19.71 -5.16
CA PRO A 138 -20.63 -19.82 -3.74
C PRO A 138 -20.39 -21.24 -3.22
N MET A 139 -19.65 -21.38 -2.14
CA MET A 139 -19.30 -22.68 -1.55
C MET A 139 -18.91 -22.55 -0.07
N ASP A 140 -19.17 -23.59 0.71
CA ASP A 140 -18.82 -23.62 2.14
C ASP A 140 -17.33 -23.94 2.37
N GLU A 141 -16.75 -24.80 1.51
CA GLU A 141 -15.33 -25.18 1.53
C GLU A 141 -14.60 -24.48 0.36
N PRO A 142 -13.85 -23.40 0.61
CA PRO A 142 -13.33 -22.57 -0.46
C PRO A 142 -12.23 -23.27 -1.27
N LEU A 143 -12.43 -23.31 -2.59
CA LEU A 143 -11.46 -23.74 -3.58
C LEU A 143 -11.63 -22.94 -4.87
N TYR A 144 -10.55 -22.81 -5.64
CA TYR A 144 -10.58 -22.32 -7.01
C TYR A 144 -10.76 -23.50 -7.97
N CYS A 145 -11.61 -23.37 -9.00
CA CYS A 145 -11.59 -24.24 -10.17
C CYS A 145 -10.98 -23.49 -11.34
N LEU A 146 -9.77 -23.88 -11.73
CA LEU A 146 -9.07 -23.30 -12.87
C LEU A 146 -9.17 -24.24 -14.08
N THR A 147 -9.80 -23.77 -15.15
CA THR A 147 -9.85 -24.50 -16.43
C THR A 147 -8.85 -23.89 -17.39
N VAL A 148 -7.85 -24.66 -17.82
CA VAL A 148 -6.83 -24.25 -18.80
C VAL A 148 -6.94 -25.13 -20.02
N ASP A 149 -7.33 -24.55 -21.16
CA ASP A 149 -7.56 -25.27 -22.43
C ASP A 149 -8.42 -26.54 -22.27
N GLY A 150 -9.46 -26.45 -21.43
CA GLY A 150 -10.39 -27.53 -21.11
C GLY A 150 -9.95 -28.49 -19.99
N SER A 151 -8.72 -28.38 -19.49
CA SER A 151 -8.24 -29.16 -18.33
C SER A 151 -8.56 -28.43 -17.02
N VAL A 152 -9.28 -29.09 -16.12
CA VAL A 152 -9.71 -28.52 -14.83
C VAL A 152 -8.72 -28.89 -13.73
N THR A 153 -8.35 -27.91 -12.91
CA THR A 153 -7.57 -28.10 -11.68
C THR A 153 -8.29 -27.44 -10.51
N GLU A 154 -8.48 -28.19 -9.43
CA GLU A 154 -9.03 -27.67 -8.17
C GLU A 154 -7.90 -27.27 -7.23
N ILE A 155 -7.98 -26.08 -6.63
CA ILE A 155 -6.96 -25.53 -5.73
C ILE A 155 -7.64 -25.10 -4.43
N PRO A 156 -7.55 -25.93 -3.36
CA PRO A 156 -8.12 -25.61 -2.06
C PRO A 156 -7.50 -24.36 -1.43
N VAL A 157 -8.33 -23.60 -0.71
CA VAL A 157 -7.94 -22.37 -0.02
C VAL A 157 -8.09 -22.57 1.49
N PRO A 158 -6.99 -22.72 2.24
CA PRO A 158 -7.07 -22.89 3.68
C PRO A 158 -7.40 -21.55 4.35
N VAL A 159 -8.63 -21.43 4.84
CA VAL A 159 -9.07 -20.28 5.64
C VAL A 159 -9.75 -20.73 6.93
N ARG A 160 -9.74 -19.83 7.91
CA ARG A 160 -10.39 -20.00 9.21
C ARG A 160 -11.16 -18.75 9.58
N ALA A 161 -12.35 -18.94 10.16
CA ALA A 161 -13.15 -17.84 10.69
C ALA A 161 -12.44 -17.15 11.86
N ALA A 162 -12.46 -15.81 11.87
CA ALA A 162 -11.91 -14.97 12.91
C ALA A 162 -12.70 -13.65 13.00
N THR A 163 -12.20 -12.74 13.83
CA THR A 163 -12.76 -11.40 14.02
C THR A 163 -11.70 -10.36 13.66
N SER A 164 -12.11 -9.29 12.99
CA SER A 164 -11.28 -8.11 12.77
C SER A 164 -11.00 -7.35 14.07
N VAL A 165 -10.10 -6.36 14.00
CA VAL A 165 -9.86 -5.41 15.10
C VAL A 165 -11.14 -4.63 15.48
N THR A 166 -11.99 -4.34 14.49
CA THR A 166 -13.24 -3.58 14.63
C THR A 166 -14.46 -4.44 14.98
N GLY A 167 -14.32 -5.77 15.05
CA GLY A 167 -15.35 -6.70 15.53
C GLY A 167 -16.15 -7.44 14.44
N GLU A 168 -15.94 -7.16 13.16
CA GLU A 168 -16.57 -7.88 12.06
C GLU A 168 -16.01 -9.31 11.91
N ARG A 169 -16.86 -10.22 11.42
CA ARG A 169 -16.42 -11.56 11.02
C ARG A 169 -15.54 -11.47 9.79
N VAL A 170 -14.44 -12.20 9.80
CA VAL A 170 -13.53 -12.31 8.66
C VAL A 170 -13.09 -13.76 8.48
N GLN A 171 -12.64 -14.08 7.28
CA GLN A 171 -11.95 -15.32 6.97
C GLN A 171 -10.45 -15.01 6.86
N ARG A 172 -9.59 -15.64 7.66
CA ARG A 172 -8.14 -15.44 7.59
C ARG A 172 -7.50 -16.62 6.88
N MET A 173 -6.38 -16.38 6.18
CA MET A 173 -5.52 -17.50 5.77
C MET A 173 -5.07 -18.28 7.02
N THR A 174 -4.95 -19.60 6.92
CA THR A 174 -4.50 -20.44 8.04
C THR A 174 -3.56 -21.53 7.53
N GLY A 175 -2.67 -22.00 8.40
CA GLY A 175 -1.95 -23.24 8.17
C GLY A 175 -2.93 -24.43 8.20
N ARG A 176 -2.73 -25.41 7.30
CA ARG A 176 -3.58 -26.60 7.20
C ARG A 176 -2.74 -27.84 6.94
N LEU A 177 -3.05 -28.91 7.66
CA LEU A 177 -2.46 -30.23 7.48
C LEU A 177 -3.57 -31.22 7.14
N VAL A 178 -3.45 -31.91 6.00
CA VAL A 178 -4.34 -32.98 5.59
C VAL A 178 -3.56 -34.29 5.55
N VAL A 179 -3.91 -35.22 6.44
CA VAL A 179 -3.34 -36.57 6.53
C VAL A 179 -4.41 -37.56 6.10
N ASP A 180 -4.25 -38.15 4.93
CA ASP A 180 -5.29 -38.91 4.24
C ASP A 180 -6.61 -38.11 4.16
N ASP A 181 -7.61 -38.42 4.98
CA ASP A 181 -8.91 -37.73 5.03
C ASP A 181 -9.08 -36.82 6.26
N GLN A 182 -8.05 -36.70 7.12
CA GLN A 182 -8.11 -35.91 8.34
C GLN A 182 -7.53 -34.52 8.13
N VAL A 183 -8.33 -33.50 8.42
CA VAL A 183 -7.95 -32.08 8.30
C VAL A 183 -7.65 -31.51 9.69
N LEU A 184 -6.50 -30.82 9.81
CA LEU A 184 -6.05 -30.14 11.02
C LEU A 184 -5.57 -28.74 10.65
N ASP A 185 -6.29 -27.70 11.12
CA ASP A 185 -5.86 -26.31 10.96
C ASP A 185 -5.00 -25.86 12.15
N PHE A 186 -4.03 -25.01 11.88
CA PHE A 186 -3.11 -24.44 12.87
C PHE A 186 -2.75 -22.99 12.51
N PRO A 187 -2.45 -22.14 13.50
CA PRO A 187 -2.10 -20.75 13.23
C PRO A 187 -0.75 -20.64 12.51
N THR A 188 -0.66 -19.77 11.50
CA THR A 188 0.61 -19.43 10.85
C THR A 188 1.53 -18.64 11.80
N ALA A 189 2.80 -18.44 11.45
CA ALA A 189 3.70 -17.57 12.22
C ALA A 189 3.19 -16.13 12.27
N SER A 190 2.69 -15.61 11.15
CA SER A 190 2.14 -14.26 11.04
C SER A 190 0.83 -14.10 11.82
N GLU A 191 -0.04 -15.12 11.85
CA GLU A 191 -1.23 -15.11 12.71
C GLU A 191 -0.86 -15.08 14.20
N GLN A 192 0.16 -15.83 14.62
CA GLN A 192 0.58 -15.81 16.03
C GLN A 192 1.14 -14.44 16.44
N LEU A 193 1.98 -13.82 15.59
CA LEU A 193 2.52 -12.48 15.82
C LEU A 193 1.41 -11.43 15.90
N TRP A 194 0.44 -11.50 14.98
CA TRP A 194 -0.71 -10.61 14.95
C TRP A 194 -1.56 -10.71 16.22
N GLU A 195 -1.92 -11.92 16.64
CA GLU A 195 -2.72 -12.13 17.85
C GLU A 195 -1.96 -11.71 19.12
N ALA A 196 -0.65 -11.96 19.19
CA ALA A 196 0.18 -11.51 20.29
C ALA A 196 0.23 -9.97 20.37
N TYR A 197 0.33 -9.30 19.22
CA TYR A 197 0.33 -7.85 19.13
C TYR A 197 -1.00 -7.23 19.55
N LEU A 198 -2.13 -7.74 19.04
CA LEU A 198 -3.45 -7.25 19.44
C LEU A 198 -3.73 -7.50 20.93
N GLY A 199 -3.28 -8.64 21.46
CA GLY A 199 -3.34 -8.93 22.90
C GLY A 199 -2.58 -7.87 23.72
N TRP A 200 -1.35 -7.54 23.31
CA TRP A 200 -0.57 -6.48 23.96
C TRP A 200 -1.25 -5.10 23.88
N LEU A 201 -1.75 -4.71 22.70
CA LEU A 201 -2.47 -3.44 22.52
C LEU A 201 -3.66 -3.31 23.49
N ALA A 202 -4.43 -4.41 23.66
CA ALA A 202 -5.60 -4.44 24.52
C ALA A 202 -5.26 -4.42 26.02
N GLU A 203 -4.16 -5.05 26.42
CA GLU A 203 -3.70 -5.12 27.82
C GLU A 203 -2.93 -3.86 28.27
N HIS A 204 -2.33 -3.12 27.34
CA HIS A 204 -1.56 -1.92 27.66
C HIS A 204 -2.44 -0.77 28.16
N GLU A 205 -1.98 -0.07 29.20
CA GLU A 205 -2.67 1.11 29.75
C GLU A 205 -2.37 2.34 28.92
N TRP A 206 -3.35 2.77 28.11
CA TRP A 206 -3.25 3.96 27.27
C TRP A 206 -3.78 5.22 27.96
N PRO A 207 -3.26 6.42 27.62
CA PRO A 207 -3.89 7.69 27.98
C PRO A 207 -5.38 7.74 27.62
N GLU A 208 -6.14 8.57 28.34
CA GLU A 208 -7.58 8.73 28.11
C GLU A 208 -7.91 9.39 26.76
N ALA A 209 -7.00 10.21 26.25
CA ALA A 209 -7.16 10.94 25.00
C ALA A 209 -5.88 10.93 24.16
N ALA A 210 -6.05 11.07 22.85
CA ALA A 210 -4.97 11.16 21.88
C ALA A 210 -4.15 12.47 22.06
N PRO A 211 -2.84 12.49 21.74
CA PRO A 211 -2.05 11.33 21.28
C PRO A 211 -1.77 10.32 22.38
N TYR A 212 -1.81 9.04 22.03
CA TYR A 212 -1.63 7.93 22.97
C TYR A 212 -0.17 7.62 23.22
N PHE A 213 0.71 7.93 22.25
CA PHE A 213 2.15 7.77 22.33
C PHE A 213 2.86 8.76 21.40
N SER A 214 4.16 8.97 21.60
CA SER A 214 4.99 9.73 20.64
C SER A 214 5.39 8.85 19.46
N ALA A 215 6.04 7.72 19.73
CA ALA A 215 6.32 6.70 18.73
C ALA A 215 6.13 5.28 19.30
N LEU A 216 5.47 4.42 18.53
CA LEU A 216 5.29 2.99 18.81
C LEU A 216 6.07 2.18 17.78
N GLN A 217 7.17 1.58 18.19
CA GLN A 217 7.93 0.66 17.34
C GLN A 217 7.46 -0.78 17.57
N VAL A 218 7.11 -1.45 16.48
CA VAL A 218 6.68 -2.85 16.47
C VAL A 218 7.67 -3.63 15.61
N THR A 219 8.52 -4.45 16.22
CA THR A 219 9.55 -5.22 15.52
C THR A 219 9.17 -6.70 15.51
N ALA A 220 8.96 -7.27 14.33
CA ALA A 220 8.67 -8.69 14.16
C ALA A 220 9.74 -9.38 13.32
N ARG A 221 10.13 -10.58 13.75
CA ARG A 221 11.02 -11.48 13.04
C ARG A 221 10.30 -12.81 12.84
N PHE A 222 10.22 -13.32 11.62
CA PHE A 222 9.65 -14.64 11.31
C PHE A 222 10.09 -15.16 9.94
N PRO A 223 9.95 -16.48 9.68
CA PRO A 223 10.34 -17.02 8.39
C PRO A 223 9.35 -16.62 7.30
N PHE A 224 9.78 -15.75 6.39
CA PHE A 224 9.11 -15.47 5.12
C PHE A 224 10.12 -15.25 4.00
N GLU A 225 9.64 -15.35 2.76
CA GLU A 225 10.44 -15.09 1.56
C GLU A 225 9.62 -14.18 0.64
N ARG A 226 10.27 -13.18 0.05
CA ARG A 226 9.67 -12.34 -0.98
C ARG A 226 9.83 -13.05 -2.33
N GLU A 227 8.71 -13.45 -2.94
CA GLU A 227 8.71 -14.16 -4.23
C GLU A 227 8.18 -13.24 -5.34
N SER A 228 9.05 -12.78 -6.25
CA SER A 228 8.62 -11.96 -7.40
C SER A 228 7.63 -12.72 -8.29
N LEU A 229 6.55 -12.05 -8.71
CA LEU A 229 5.55 -12.61 -9.60
C LEU A 229 5.89 -12.43 -11.09
N ASN A 230 7.07 -11.89 -11.43
CA ASN A 230 7.48 -11.55 -12.79
C ASN A 230 6.43 -10.72 -13.55
N TYR A 231 5.72 -9.86 -12.82
CA TYR A 231 4.71 -8.96 -13.37
C TYR A 231 4.82 -7.62 -12.66
N ARG A 232 5.39 -6.62 -13.33
CA ARG A 232 5.63 -5.28 -12.76
C ARG A 232 6.28 -5.36 -11.37
N HIS A 233 5.74 -4.66 -10.37
CA HIS A 233 6.26 -4.60 -8.99
C HIS A 233 5.67 -5.68 -8.07
N GLU A 234 4.87 -6.61 -8.62
CA GLU A 234 4.16 -7.59 -7.82
C GLU A 234 5.07 -8.67 -7.22
N ALA A 235 4.85 -8.94 -5.93
CA ALA A 235 5.51 -10.01 -5.19
C ALA A 235 4.56 -10.65 -4.18
N LEU A 236 4.81 -11.92 -3.85
CA LEU A 236 4.29 -12.51 -2.62
C LEU A 236 5.22 -12.09 -1.48
N ASP A 237 4.76 -11.18 -0.63
CA ASP A 237 5.54 -10.69 0.51
C ASP A 237 4.68 -10.60 1.78
N LEU A 238 4.82 -11.59 2.66
CA LEU A 238 4.14 -11.58 3.95
C LEU A 238 4.80 -10.66 4.98
N GLY A 239 6.07 -10.27 4.77
CA GLY A 239 6.73 -9.28 5.60
C GLY A 239 6.06 -7.91 5.45
N GLU A 240 5.84 -7.51 4.20
CA GLU A 240 5.07 -6.31 3.87
C GLU A 240 3.64 -6.40 4.43
N ALA A 241 2.92 -7.49 4.12
CA ALA A 241 1.55 -7.65 4.59
C ALA A 241 1.43 -7.57 6.12
N LEU A 242 2.37 -8.15 6.88
CA LEU A 242 2.36 -8.04 8.35
C LEU A 242 2.71 -6.63 8.84
N SER A 243 3.63 -5.93 8.17
CA SER A 243 3.97 -4.53 8.46
C SER A 243 2.73 -3.62 8.34
N GLU A 244 1.99 -3.80 7.23
CA GLU A 244 0.72 -3.12 6.94
C GLU A 244 -0.35 -3.48 7.98
N GLU A 245 -0.42 -4.75 8.40
CA GLU A 245 -1.34 -5.18 9.46
C GLU A 245 -1.04 -4.50 10.79
N PHE A 246 0.21 -4.45 11.24
CA PHE A 246 0.56 -3.74 12.48
C PHE A 246 0.20 -2.28 12.39
N TYR A 247 0.45 -1.62 11.26
CA TYR A 247 0.13 -0.22 11.09
C TYR A 247 -1.38 0.03 11.17
N PHE A 248 -2.15 -0.54 10.25
CA PHE A 248 -3.59 -0.27 10.17
C PHE A 248 -4.37 -0.91 11.31
N GLY A 249 -3.92 -2.05 11.83
CA GLY A 249 -4.48 -2.67 13.03
C GLY A 249 -4.40 -1.77 14.25
N THR A 250 -3.28 -1.07 14.42
CA THR A 250 -3.12 -0.09 15.49
C THR A 250 -4.08 1.08 15.32
N GLN A 251 -4.20 1.62 14.10
CA GLN A 251 -5.15 2.69 13.79
C GLN A 251 -6.59 2.26 14.09
N GLU A 252 -7.00 1.09 13.61
CA GLU A 252 -8.32 0.51 13.84
C GLU A 252 -8.63 0.31 15.32
N PHE A 253 -7.66 -0.15 16.10
CA PHE A 253 -7.78 -0.32 17.55
C PHE A 253 -8.10 1.00 18.24
N PHE A 254 -7.32 2.05 17.95
CA PHE A 254 -7.52 3.36 18.58
C PHE A 254 -8.76 4.10 18.07
N LEU A 255 -9.13 3.93 16.79
CA LEU A 255 -10.38 4.46 16.24
C LEU A 255 -11.60 3.85 16.94
N THR A 256 -11.55 2.53 17.19
CA THR A 256 -12.58 1.81 17.92
C THR A 256 -12.64 2.29 19.37
N ARG A 257 -11.48 2.40 20.04
CA ARG A 257 -11.38 2.90 21.42
C ARG A 257 -11.93 4.32 21.57
N ALA A 258 -11.65 5.20 20.62
CA ALA A 258 -12.11 6.58 20.62
C ALA A 258 -13.57 6.75 20.16
N ALA A 259 -14.27 5.67 19.80
CA ALA A 259 -15.63 5.67 19.27
C ALA A 259 -15.82 6.61 18.05
N VAL A 260 -14.78 6.73 17.22
CA VAL A 260 -14.76 7.53 15.99
C VAL A 260 -14.33 6.68 14.79
N PRO A 261 -15.02 5.56 14.51
CA PRO A 261 -14.64 4.65 13.44
C PRO A 261 -14.59 5.37 12.09
N GLY A 262 -13.54 5.08 11.31
CA GLY A 262 -13.33 5.65 9.98
C GLY A 262 -12.88 7.12 9.94
N GLN A 263 -12.64 7.78 11.08
CA GLN A 263 -12.13 9.15 11.09
C GLN A 263 -10.61 9.20 10.94
N ARG A 264 -10.11 9.64 9.79
CA ARG A 264 -8.67 9.83 9.52
C ARG A 264 -8.01 11.00 10.28
N MET A 265 -8.75 11.61 11.21
CA MET A 265 -8.31 12.74 12.04
C MET A 265 -7.63 12.30 13.34
N LEU A 266 -7.72 11.02 13.71
CA LEU A 266 -7.22 10.56 15.00
C LEU A 266 -5.69 10.65 15.04
N GLN A 267 -5.19 11.42 16.01
CA GLN A 267 -3.76 11.63 16.21
C GLN A 267 -3.20 10.58 17.15
N THR A 268 -3.09 9.31 16.73
CA THR A 268 -2.65 8.21 17.60
C THR A 268 -1.22 8.38 18.13
N GLY A 269 -0.33 8.93 17.30
CA GLY A 269 1.13 8.90 17.44
C GLY A 269 1.80 8.23 16.24
N GLN A 270 3.12 8.31 16.12
CA GLN A 270 3.84 7.70 15.00
C GLN A 270 4.01 6.19 15.19
N ILE A 271 3.52 5.37 14.26
CA ILE A 271 3.65 3.91 14.32
C ILE A 271 4.77 3.48 13.38
N VAL A 272 5.72 2.68 13.87
CA VAL A 272 6.94 2.26 13.16
C VAL A 272 7.00 0.72 13.12
N PRO A 273 6.37 0.07 12.13
CA PRO A 273 6.46 -1.36 11.94
C PRO A 273 7.80 -1.73 11.28
N LEU A 274 8.49 -2.70 11.85
CA LEU A 274 9.76 -3.25 11.36
C LEU A 274 9.65 -4.76 11.27
N VAL A 275 9.51 -5.28 10.04
CA VAL A 275 9.32 -6.70 9.80
C VAL A 275 10.48 -7.26 8.98
N THR A 276 11.20 -8.24 9.52
CA THR A 276 12.38 -8.83 8.87
C THR A 276 12.31 -10.35 8.88
N SER A 277 12.87 -10.97 7.83
CA SER A 277 12.92 -12.44 7.75
C SER A 277 13.96 -13.01 8.72
N ASP A 278 13.60 -14.05 9.46
CA ASP A 278 14.46 -14.76 10.42
C ASP A 278 13.99 -16.22 10.56
N ASP A 279 14.82 -17.11 11.08
CA ASP A 279 14.43 -18.51 11.36
C ASP A 279 13.61 -18.63 12.67
N GLU A 280 13.59 -17.58 13.50
CA GLU A 280 12.80 -17.49 14.74
C GLU A 280 11.53 -16.66 14.57
N VAL A 281 10.51 -16.91 15.41
CA VAL A 281 9.27 -16.11 15.45
C VAL A 281 9.28 -15.26 16.72
N ILE A 282 9.56 -13.97 16.58
CA ILE A 282 9.73 -13.02 17.69
C ILE A 282 8.95 -11.73 17.41
N LEU A 283 8.31 -11.20 18.45
CA LEU A 283 7.71 -9.87 18.48
C LEU A 283 8.35 -9.06 19.61
N GLU A 284 8.82 -7.86 19.29
CA GLU A 284 9.36 -6.87 20.23
C GLU A 284 8.58 -5.56 20.07
N ILE A 285 8.13 -4.97 21.18
CA ILE A 285 7.34 -3.74 21.17
C ILE A 285 8.03 -2.72 22.08
N THR A 286 8.23 -1.51 21.56
CA THR A 286 8.89 -0.43 22.31
C THR A 286 8.17 0.90 22.08
N LEU A 287 7.82 1.57 23.18
CA LEU A 287 7.41 2.98 23.15
C LEU A 287 8.65 3.87 23.22
N ARG A 288 8.76 4.83 22.31
CA ARG A 288 9.92 5.71 22.17
C ARG A 288 9.48 7.17 22.08
N ASP A 289 10.41 8.06 22.40
CA ASP A 289 10.28 9.47 22.08
C ASP A 289 10.42 9.68 20.55
N ALA A 290 9.76 10.73 20.05
CA ALA A 290 9.83 11.11 18.64
C ALA A 290 11.26 11.48 18.23
N GLN A 291 11.67 11.05 17.03
CA GLN A 291 12.97 11.43 16.48
C GLN A 291 12.94 12.86 15.95
N THR A 292 13.88 13.70 16.38
CA THR A 292 14.00 15.11 15.96
C THR A 292 15.33 15.40 15.28
N SER A 293 15.96 14.40 14.65
CA SER A 293 17.26 14.58 14.01
C SER A 293 17.16 15.61 12.88
N PRO A 294 18.04 16.64 12.87
CA PRO A 294 18.03 17.64 11.81
C PRO A 294 18.45 17.02 10.48
N ILE A 295 17.73 17.34 9.41
CA ILE A 295 18.09 17.00 8.03
C ILE A 295 19.17 17.98 7.57
N GLN A 296 20.22 17.49 6.92
CA GLN A 296 21.33 18.31 6.45
C GLN A 296 21.20 18.55 4.94
N ALA A 297 21.34 19.79 4.50
CA ALA A 297 21.27 20.09 3.07
C ALA A 297 22.40 19.38 2.31
N CYS A 298 22.03 18.52 1.34
CA CYS A 298 22.99 17.93 0.42
C CYS A 298 23.54 19.00 -0.53
N THR A 299 24.85 18.99 -0.78
CA THR A 299 25.50 19.91 -1.72
C THR A 299 25.65 19.36 -3.13
N GLU A 300 25.68 18.03 -3.28
CA GLU A 300 25.80 17.35 -4.58
C GLU A 300 24.42 16.86 -5.02
N LEU A 301 23.74 17.67 -5.84
CA LEU A 301 22.35 17.44 -6.20
C LEU A 301 22.23 16.61 -7.50
N PRO A 302 21.37 15.58 -7.53
CA PRO A 302 21.14 14.80 -8.75
C PRO A 302 20.25 15.57 -9.73
N ALA A 303 20.41 15.32 -11.03
CA ALA A 303 19.56 15.94 -12.05
C ALA A 303 18.10 15.46 -11.94
N LEU A 304 17.18 16.36 -11.63
CA LEU A 304 15.77 16.04 -11.39
C LEU A 304 15.08 15.42 -12.62
N ALA A 305 15.32 15.96 -13.81
CA ALA A 305 14.63 15.56 -15.05
C ALA A 305 14.89 14.09 -15.46
N SER A 306 16.00 13.49 -15.03
CA SER A 306 16.38 12.11 -15.33
C SER A 306 16.42 11.22 -14.08
N LEU A 307 15.86 11.67 -12.96
CA LEU A 307 15.89 10.92 -11.71
C LEU A 307 14.92 9.73 -11.78
N GLU A 308 15.42 8.55 -11.44
CA GLU A 308 14.68 7.27 -11.48
C GLU A 308 14.44 6.70 -10.07
N ARG A 309 14.57 7.52 -9.04
CA ARG A 309 14.37 7.11 -7.65
C ARG A 309 13.83 8.26 -6.81
N PRO A 310 13.23 7.98 -5.65
CA PRO A 310 12.95 9.02 -4.67
C PRO A 310 14.24 9.76 -4.27
N LEU A 311 14.13 11.06 -4.01
CA LEU A 311 15.20 11.85 -3.41
C LEU A 311 15.40 11.45 -1.95
N SER A 312 16.61 11.63 -1.41
CA SER A 312 16.80 11.61 0.04
C SER A 312 16.23 12.88 0.68
N SER A 313 15.96 12.83 1.99
CA SER A 313 15.58 14.02 2.75
C SER A 313 16.60 15.15 2.60
N ASP A 314 17.90 14.80 2.64
CA ASP A 314 19.02 15.73 2.49
C ASP A 314 19.07 16.35 1.08
N GLU A 315 18.79 15.57 0.02
CA GLU A 315 18.72 16.06 -1.36
C GLU A 315 17.53 17.02 -1.57
N ILE A 316 16.37 16.75 -0.96
CA ILE A 316 15.21 17.66 -1.03
C ILE A 316 15.56 19.00 -0.38
N VAL A 317 16.15 18.99 0.82
CA VAL A 317 16.57 20.22 1.51
C VAL A 317 17.65 20.96 0.71
N GLY A 318 18.58 20.25 0.10
CA GLY A 318 19.59 20.83 -0.78
C GLY A 318 18.98 21.53 -2.00
N TRP A 319 18.03 20.88 -2.68
CA TRP A 319 17.28 21.49 -3.79
C TRP A 319 16.49 22.72 -3.35
N GLN A 320 15.76 22.63 -2.23
CA GLN A 320 15.01 23.77 -1.68
C GLN A 320 15.93 24.96 -1.39
N THR A 321 17.13 24.70 -0.86
CA THR A 321 18.13 25.73 -0.57
C THR A 321 18.63 26.44 -1.83
N VAL A 322 18.90 25.68 -2.91
CA VAL A 322 19.38 26.23 -4.18
C VAL A 322 18.29 27.03 -4.91
N LEU A 323 17.03 26.62 -4.76
CA LEU A 323 15.89 27.21 -5.47
C LEU A 323 15.33 28.46 -4.77
N ALA A 324 15.66 28.68 -3.50
CA ALA A 324 15.19 29.82 -2.72
C ALA A 324 15.69 31.17 -3.27
N ARG A 325 14.81 32.17 -3.30
CA ARG A 325 15.07 33.53 -3.80
C ARG A 325 14.85 34.61 -2.73
N GLY A 326 14.58 34.23 -1.48
CA GLY A 326 14.34 35.13 -0.36
C GLY A 326 12.91 35.65 -0.25
N GLN A 327 11.95 34.98 -0.91
CA GLN A 327 10.52 35.33 -0.91
C GLN A 327 9.64 34.20 -0.34
N GLU A 328 10.27 33.12 0.09
CA GLU A 328 9.63 31.92 0.62
C GLU A 328 9.12 32.14 2.05
N THR A 329 8.05 31.42 2.42
CA THR A 329 7.60 31.31 3.81
C THR A 329 7.85 29.91 4.34
N GLU A 330 7.95 29.80 5.67
CA GLU A 330 8.28 28.57 6.36
C GLU A 330 7.26 28.25 7.45
N THR A 331 6.81 27.01 7.50
CA THR A 331 6.23 26.41 8.72
C THR A 331 7.14 25.29 9.24
N ARG A 332 6.76 24.68 10.36
CA ARG A 332 7.48 23.54 10.93
C ARG A 332 6.55 22.34 11.09
N SER A 333 7.10 21.17 10.84
CA SER A 333 6.47 19.90 11.17
C SER A 333 6.42 19.68 12.69
N VAL A 334 5.73 18.62 13.11
CA VAL A 334 5.63 18.18 14.50
C VAL A 334 7.00 17.92 15.13
N GLN A 335 7.93 17.31 14.38
CA GLN A 335 9.30 17.04 14.82
C GLN A 335 10.28 18.19 14.47
N GLY A 336 9.76 19.35 14.05
CA GLY A 336 10.51 20.60 13.92
C GLY A 336 11.20 20.83 12.57
N ARG A 337 11.02 19.93 11.60
CA ARG A 337 11.56 20.06 10.23
C ARG A 337 10.89 21.20 9.49
N VAL A 338 11.64 21.90 8.65
CA VAL A 338 11.14 23.05 7.89
C VAL A 338 10.27 22.56 6.74
N VAL A 339 9.15 23.25 6.51
CA VAL A 339 8.29 23.08 5.33
C VAL A 339 8.28 24.41 4.58
N MET A 340 8.90 24.41 3.41
CA MET A 340 9.08 25.60 2.57
C MET A 340 7.89 25.81 1.63
N THR A 341 7.39 27.05 1.56
CA THR A 341 6.42 27.48 0.54
C THR A 341 7.09 28.47 -0.40
N PHE A 342 7.13 28.14 -1.69
CA PHE A 342 7.75 28.94 -2.74
C PHE A 342 6.71 29.71 -3.56
N GLY A 343 7.08 30.93 -3.96
CA GLY A 343 6.24 31.82 -4.77
C GLY A 343 5.29 32.68 -3.93
N GLN A 344 4.86 33.79 -4.54
CA GLN A 344 3.84 34.70 -4.01
C GLN A 344 2.95 35.13 -5.18
N THR A 345 1.63 35.13 -4.98
CA THR A 345 0.73 35.79 -5.92
C THR A 345 0.46 37.21 -5.44
N ASP A 346 0.08 38.10 -6.35
CA ASP A 346 -0.37 39.47 -6.05
C ASP A 346 -1.72 39.54 -5.32
N GLY A 347 -2.23 38.40 -4.83
CA GLY A 347 -3.56 38.29 -4.22
C GLY A 347 -4.72 38.35 -5.22
N SER A 348 -4.47 38.24 -6.54
CA SER A 348 -5.51 38.30 -7.58
C SER A 348 -6.49 37.11 -7.56
N GLY A 349 -6.20 36.05 -6.80
CA GLY A 349 -7.04 34.86 -6.70
C GLY A 349 -7.11 33.99 -7.97
N SER A 350 -6.21 34.23 -8.92
CA SER A 350 -6.20 33.60 -10.25
C SER A 350 -5.04 32.62 -10.48
N GLY A 351 -4.25 32.35 -9.43
CA GLY A 351 -3.09 31.46 -9.48
C GLY A 351 -3.39 29.99 -9.22
N MET A 352 -2.32 29.20 -9.19
CA MET A 352 -2.30 27.78 -8.89
C MET A 352 -1.41 27.52 -7.68
N LEU A 353 -1.89 26.68 -6.77
CA LEU A 353 -1.08 26.06 -5.75
C LEU A 353 -0.72 24.64 -6.19
N VAL A 354 0.56 24.29 -6.14
CA VAL A 354 1.05 22.91 -6.30
C VAL A 354 1.53 22.42 -4.94
N THR A 355 1.03 21.27 -4.48
CA THR A 355 1.55 20.60 -3.28
C THR A 355 1.97 19.19 -3.61
N ALA A 356 2.98 18.69 -2.90
CA ALA A 356 3.46 17.32 -3.01
C ALA A 356 3.95 16.79 -1.67
N GLY A 357 4.09 15.46 -1.56
CA GLY A 357 4.56 14.82 -0.34
C GLY A 357 3.63 15.04 0.85
N GLN A 358 2.32 15.22 0.61
CA GLN A 358 1.30 15.17 1.68
C GLN A 358 1.34 13.80 2.35
N HIS A 359 1.34 12.75 1.53
CA HIS A 359 1.73 11.41 1.92
C HIS A 359 3.17 11.18 1.49
N ALA A 360 4.04 10.82 2.43
CA ALA A 360 5.47 10.93 2.18
C ALA A 360 6.04 9.77 1.36
N ASN A 361 5.37 8.62 1.33
CA ASN A 361 5.71 7.45 0.53
C ASN A 361 5.33 7.61 -0.97
N GLU A 362 4.54 8.64 -1.32
CA GLU A 362 4.10 8.98 -2.68
C GLU A 362 5.06 10.01 -3.30
N SER A 363 6.17 9.51 -3.82
CA SER A 363 7.42 10.29 -3.93
C SER A 363 7.68 10.93 -5.29
N THR A 364 6.99 10.53 -6.37
CA THR A 364 7.18 11.13 -7.70
C THR A 364 6.71 12.58 -7.76
N GLY A 365 5.66 12.91 -7.00
CA GLY A 365 5.13 14.28 -6.87
C GLY A 365 6.15 15.26 -6.30
N VAL A 366 7.00 14.83 -5.36
CA VAL A 366 8.03 15.68 -4.75
C VAL A 366 9.05 16.13 -5.79
N VAL A 367 9.52 15.20 -6.63
CA VAL A 367 10.45 15.49 -7.73
C VAL A 367 9.79 16.44 -8.74
N ALA A 368 8.55 16.17 -9.14
CA ALA A 368 7.83 17.02 -10.08
C ALA A 368 7.60 18.45 -9.56
N ALA A 369 7.31 18.62 -8.27
CA ALA A 369 7.16 19.94 -7.66
C ALA A 369 8.49 20.70 -7.61
N LEU A 370 9.62 20.03 -7.31
CA LEU A 370 10.94 20.65 -7.39
C LEU A 370 11.31 21.01 -8.84
N ARG A 371 10.96 20.18 -9.82
CA ARG A 371 11.12 20.51 -11.25
C ARG A 371 10.32 21.73 -11.65
N ALA A 372 9.09 21.89 -11.15
CA ALA A 372 8.29 23.10 -11.38
C ALA A 372 9.02 24.36 -10.87
N LEU A 373 9.77 24.24 -9.77
CA LEU A 373 10.61 25.29 -9.21
C LEU A 373 11.99 25.43 -9.87
N ASP A 374 12.42 24.52 -10.74
CA ASP A 374 13.69 24.64 -11.45
C ASP A 374 13.46 25.08 -12.91
N GLU A 375 12.55 24.38 -13.60
CA GLU A 375 12.40 24.40 -15.05
C GLU A 375 11.36 25.42 -15.56
N ILE A 376 10.32 25.73 -14.79
CA ILE A 376 9.30 26.70 -15.23
C ILE A 376 9.88 28.12 -15.13
N GLY A 377 9.94 28.84 -16.25
CA GLY A 377 10.50 30.19 -16.32
C GLY A 377 9.59 31.26 -15.70
N ASP A 378 8.35 31.37 -16.19
CA ASP A 378 7.34 32.31 -15.65
C ASP A 378 6.50 31.61 -14.57
N ARG A 379 6.70 32.04 -13.32
CA ARG A 379 6.04 31.50 -12.12
C ARG A 379 5.06 32.49 -11.49
N SER A 380 4.66 33.53 -12.22
CA SER A 380 3.77 34.59 -11.71
C SER A 380 2.44 34.07 -11.13
N LEU A 381 1.97 32.92 -11.62
CA LEU A 381 0.74 32.26 -11.16
C LEU A 381 0.99 31.04 -10.26
N LEU A 382 2.24 30.77 -9.87
CA LEU A 382 2.60 29.48 -9.27
C LEU A 382 3.07 29.67 -7.82
N THR A 383 2.35 29.02 -6.89
CA THR A 383 2.82 28.74 -5.53
C THR A 383 3.12 27.26 -5.42
N VAL A 384 4.24 26.86 -4.80
CA VAL A 384 4.65 25.45 -4.68
C VAL A 384 5.06 25.11 -3.25
N ILE A 385 4.54 24.01 -2.72
CA ILE A 385 5.03 23.35 -1.52
C ILE A 385 5.55 21.97 -1.95
N PRO A 386 6.86 21.80 -2.18
CA PRO A 386 7.38 20.58 -2.79
C PRO A 386 7.34 19.36 -1.87
N GLN A 387 7.23 19.57 -0.57
CA GLN A 387 7.15 18.50 0.42
C GLN A 387 6.38 19.01 1.64
N GLU A 388 5.17 18.49 1.85
CA GLU A 388 4.36 18.87 2.99
C GLU A 388 4.66 18.07 4.25
N ASN A 389 4.91 16.76 4.17
CA ASN A 389 5.12 15.90 5.34
C ASN A 389 6.58 15.43 5.48
N PRO A 390 7.51 16.30 5.92
CA PRO A 390 8.93 15.93 6.04
C PRO A 390 9.20 14.94 7.18
N ASP A 391 8.32 14.85 8.18
CA ASP A 391 8.44 13.85 9.25
C ASP A 391 8.09 12.45 8.74
N GLY A 392 6.99 12.34 7.99
CA GLY A 392 6.66 11.11 7.27
C GLY A 392 7.75 10.74 6.28
N TYR A 393 8.38 11.71 5.60
CA TYR A 393 9.42 11.41 4.60
C TYR A 393 10.70 10.88 5.22
N ALA A 394 11.10 11.41 6.37
CA ALA A 394 12.21 10.85 7.13
C ALA A 394 11.89 9.41 7.60
N LEU A 395 10.64 9.14 7.99
CA LEU A 395 10.21 7.77 8.30
C LEU A 395 10.21 6.87 7.04
N PHE A 396 9.75 7.37 5.90
CA PHE A 396 9.78 6.66 4.61
C PHE A 396 11.19 6.23 4.26
N GLU A 397 12.16 7.14 4.35
CA GLU A 397 13.58 6.86 4.09
C GLU A 397 14.12 5.80 5.06
N PHE A 398 13.85 5.95 6.36
CA PHE A 398 14.24 4.96 7.36
C PHE A 398 13.64 3.57 7.11
N LEU A 399 12.35 3.48 6.76
CA LEU A 399 11.68 2.19 6.54
C LEU A 399 12.22 1.48 5.28
N ARG A 400 12.57 2.23 4.23
CA ARG A 400 13.20 1.67 3.03
C ARG A 400 14.58 1.07 3.30
N GLU A 401 15.34 1.70 4.19
CA GLU A 401 16.66 1.21 4.61
C GLU A 401 16.56 0.03 5.59
N ALA A 402 15.64 0.11 6.54
CA ALA A 402 15.49 -0.88 7.61
C ALA A 402 14.72 -2.15 7.18
N GLN A 403 13.90 -2.06 6.13
CA GLN A 403 13.09 -3.16 5.60
C GLN A 403 13.44 -3.41 4.12
N HIS A 404 12.43 -3.56 3.25
CA HIS A 404 12.64 -3.73 1.82
C HIS A 404 12.31 -2.42 1.07
N PRO A 405 13.19 -1.94 0.17
CA PRO A 405 13.03 -0.66 -0.50
C PRO A 405 11.96 -0.65 -1.60
N GLU A 406 11.08 -1.65 -1.65
CA GLU A 406 9.97 -1.79 -2.63
C GLU A 406 8.63 -2.05 -1.90
N HIS A 407 8.60 -1.98 -0.56
CA HIS A 407 7.34 -2.04 0.19
C HIS A 407 6.61 -0.70 0.12
N MET A 408 5.28 -0.69 0.22
CA MET A 408 4.43 0.52 0.16
C MET A 408 4.74 1.54 1.26
N HIS A 409 5.13 1.04 2.44
CA HIS A 409 5.45 1.83 3.63
C HIS A 409 4.31 2.80 4.03
N HIS A 410 3.05 2.34 4.11
CA HIS A 410 1.93 3.20 4.52
C HIS A 410 2.09 3.80 5.91
N ALA A 411 2.95 3.24 6.75
CA ALA A 411 3.35 3.86 8.00
C ALA A 411 3.91 5.28 7.83
N ALA A 412 4.54 5.57 6.69
CA ALA A 412 5.09 6.89 6.34
C ALA A 412 4.10 7.80 5.58
N ARG A 413 2.92 7.30 5.20
CA ARG A 413 1.84 8.10 4.60
C ARG A 413 1.37 9.21 5.56
N TYR A 414 1.30 8.89 6.86
CA TYR A 414 0.72 9.74 7.90
C TYR A 414 1.78 10.64 8.53
N THR A 415 1.33 11.65 9.28
CA THR A 415 2.25 12.58 9.96
C THR A 415 2.82 11.93 11.23
N ALA A 416 3.77 12.60 11.90
CA ALA A 416 4.26 12.14 13.21
C ALA A 416 3.19 12.15 14.33
N LEU A 417 2.05 12.80 14.11
CA LEU A 417 0.88 12.69 15.01
C LEU A 417 0.02 11.45 14.70
N GLY A 418 0.27 10.74 13.60
CA GLY A 418 -0.53 9.59 13.18
C GLY A 418 -1.82 9.95 12.42
N ASP A 419 -2.09 11.23 12.17
CA ASP A 419 -3.24 11.70 11.37
C ASP A 419 -2.92 11.79 9.87
N ASP A 420 -3.96 11.71 9.04
CA ASP A 420 -3.88 12.02 7.61
C ASP A 420 -3.90 13.55 7.46
N LEU A 421 -2.84 14.12 6.87
CA LEU A 421 -2.62 15.56 6.81
C LEU A 421 -3.80 16.31 6.17
N GLU A 422 -4.46 15.70 5.17
CA GLU A 422 -5.64 16.29 4.51
C GLU A 422 -6.78 16.54 5.49
N TYR A 423 -6.94 15.68 6.50
CA TYR A 423 -8.08 15.70 7.40
C TYR A 423 -7.83 16.50 8.69
N ARG A 424 -6.63 17.06 8.92
CA ARG A 424 -6.38 17.90 10.11
C ARG A 424 -7.23 19.18 10.10
N GLN A 425 -8.12 19.34 11.09
CA GLN A 425 -9.09 20.44 11.15
C GLN A 425 -8.83 21.48 12.25
N PHE A 426 -7.91 21.22 13.19
CA PHE A 426 -7.69 22.08 14.35
C PHE A 426 -6.20 22.40 14.53
N SER A 427 -5.93 23.54 15.18
CA SER A 427 -4.59 23.92 15.60
C SER A 427 -4.10 23.07 16.77
N PRO A 428 -2.77 22.90 16.96
CA PRO A 428 -1.68 23.42 16.14
C PRO A 428 -1.62 22.80 14.73
N TRP A 429 -1.32 23.62 13.73
CA TRP A 429 -1.39 23.21 12.31
C TRP A 429 -0.14 22.48 11.82
N TYR A 430 1.02 22.76 12.44
CA TYR A 430 2.34 22.23 12.06
C TYR A 430 2.58 22.32 10.55
N GLU A 431 2.91 21.20 9.91
CA GLU A 431 3.19 21.14 8.48
C GLU A 431 2.00 21.57 7.59
N LYS A 432 0.75 21.40 8.05
CA LYS A 432 -0.43 21.92 7.35
C LYS A 432 -0.46 23.45 7.28
N GLY A 433 0.31 24.12 8.13
CA GLY A 433 0.40 25.58 8.22
C GLY A 433 0.72 26.21 6.87
N GLY A 434 1.67 25.66 6.13
CA GLY A 434 2.11 26.19 4.83
C GLY A 434 0.99 26.20 3.80
N ARG A 435 0.28 25.07 3.64
CA ARG A 435 -0.89 24.99 2.75
C ARG A 435 -1.99 25.96 3.18
N ARG A 436 -2.28 26.06 4.48
CA ARG A 436 -3.32 26.98 4.97
C ARG A 436 -2.97 28.44 4.68
N GLU A 437 -1.72 28.82 4.92
CA GLU A 437 -1.24 30.16 4.60
C GLU A 437 -1.32 30.42 3.08
N ALA A 438 -0.82 29.50 2.25
CA ALA A 438 -0.90 29.62 0.80
C ALA A 438 -2.35 29.77 0.31
N MET A 439 -3.29 28.98 0.84
CA MET A 439 -4.71 29.09 0.49
C MET A 439 -5.31 30.43 0.93
N GLN A 440 -4.99 30.91 2.13
CA GLN A 440 -5.57 32.12 2.71
C GLN A 440 -4.99 33.41 2.12
N CYS A 441 -3.67 33.45 1.91
CA CYS A 441 -2.95 34.63 1.45
C CYS A 441 -3.02 34.76 -0.08
N HIS A 442 -2.97 33.65 -0.81
CA HIS A 442 -2.86 33.66 -2.27
C HIS A 442 -4.17 33.35 -3.01
N GLY A 443 -5.13 32.69 -2.33
CA GLY A 443 -6.46 32.39 -2.85
C GLY A 443 -6.46 31.69 -4.22
N PRO A 444 -5.68 30.62 -4.43
CA PRO A 444 -5.52 30.02 -5.76
C PRO A 444 -6.87 29.57 -6.35
N GLN A 445 -7.02 29.71 -7.67
CA GLN A 445 -8.17 29.16 -8.38
C GLN A 445 -8.10 27.63 -8.44
N VAL A 446 -6.91 27.09 -8.68
CA VAL A 446 -6.65 25.64 -8.79
C VAL A 446 -5.62 25.21 -7.76
N HIS A 447 -5.90 24.12 -7.07
CA HIS A 447 -4.92 23.39 -6.27
C HIS A 447 -4.59 22.07 -6.96
N VAL A 448 -3.36 21.94 -7.47
CA VAL A 448 -2.82 20.69 -7.98
C VAL A 448 -2.14 19.97 -6.82
N ASN A 449 -2.76 18.89 -6.35
CA ASN A 449 -2.29 18.10 -5.22
C ASN A 449 -1.68 16.80 -5.76
N LEU A 450 -0.36 16.69 -5.72
CA LEU A 450 0.35 15.57 -6.33
C LEU A 450 0.37 14.37 -5.37
N HIS A 451 -0.29 13.28 -5.75
CA HIS A 451 -0.37 12.03 -4.99
C HIS A 451 0.09 10.84 -5.81
N GLY A 452 0.19 9.73 -5.11
CA GLY A 452 0.29 8.42 -5.69
C GLY A 452 -0.37 7.35 -4.82
N TYR A 453 -0.21 6.10 -5.19
CA TYR A 453 -0.90 4.99 -4.53
C TYR A 453 -0.15 3.67 -4.78
N PRO A 454 -0.59 2.54 -4.18
CA PRO A 454 0.10 1.27 -4.30
C PRO A 454 0.48 0.90 -5.73
N ALA A 455 1.77 0.63 -5.94
CA ALA A 455 2.31 0.17 -7.21
C ALA A 455 2.10 -1.33 -7.47
N HIS A 456 1.74 -2.04 -6.41
CA HIS A 456 1.40 -3.46 -6.39
C HIS A 456 0.20 -3.76 -5.50
N GLU A 457 -0.27 -5.01 -5.47
CA GLU A 457 -1.45 -5.38 -4.68
C GLU A 457 -1.26 -5.12 -3.17
N TRP A 458 -2.20 -4.36 -2.58
CA TRP A 458 -2.24 -4.12 -1.14
C TRP A 458 -3.08 -5.17 -0.43
N THR A 459 -2.46 -5.96 0.44
CA THR A 459 -3.12 -7.06 1.14
C THR A 459 -3.04 -6.93 2.66
N ARG A 460 -4.11 -7.37 3.34
CA ARG A 460 -4.24 -7.46 4.79
C ARG A 460 -4.83 -8.81 5.22
N PRO A 461 -4.06 -9.92 5.10
CA PRO A 461 -4.57 -11.29 5.24
C PRO A 461 -5.08 -11.64 6.64
N MET A 462 -4.62 -10.96 7.69
CA MET A 462 -5.08 -11.16 9.07
C MET A 462 -6.36 -10.36 9.35
N ASN A 463 -6.67 -9.35 8.54
CA ASN A 463 -7.88 -8.55 8.66
C ASN A 463 -8.91 -8.81 7.55
N GLY A 464 -8.88 -9.97 6.90
CA GLY A 464 -9.88 -10.35 5.88
C GLY A 464 -9.44 -10.17 4.42
N TYR A 465 -8.13 -10.04 4.22
CA TYR A 465 -7.42 -9.88 2.94
C TYR A 465 -7.54 -8.51 2.29
N ILE A 466 -8.75 -8.00 2.09
CA ILE A 466 -8.94 -6.68 1.47
C ILE A 466 -8.74 -5.58 2.53
N PRO A 467 -7.97 -4.51 2.25
CA PRO A 467 -7.82 -3.39 3.16
C PRO A 467 -9.15 -2.63 3.30
N ARG A 468 -9.84 -2.83 4.43
CA ARG A 468 -11.14 -2.20 4.72
C ARG A 468 -11.07 -0.68 4.67
N GLY A 469 -12.05 -0.06 4.03
CA GLY A 469 -12.09 1.40 3.81
C GLY A 469 -11.15 1.89 2.71
N PHE A 470 -10.39 0.99 2.09
CA PHE A 470 -9.49 1.25 0.97
C PHE A 470 -9.65 0.20 -0.14
N GLU A 471 -10.82 -0.43 -0.25
CA GLU A 471 -11.09 -1.55 -1.16
C GLU A 471 -10.75 -1.19 -2.61
N ALA A 472 -11.13 0.02 -3.04
CA ALA A 472 -10.84 0.54 -4.39
C ALA A 472 -9.35 0.76 -4.69
N TRP A 473 -8.48 0.71 -3.67
CA TRP A 473 -7.02 0.91 -3.77
C TRP A 473 -6.23 -0.39 -3.70
N THR A 474 -6.91 -1.54 -3.55
CA THR A 474 -6.28 -2.86 -3.47
C THR A 474 -5.38 -3.17 -4.67
N LEU A 475 -5.75 -2.71 -5.87
CA LEU A 475 -5.04 -3.03 -7.12
C LEU A 475 -4.59 -1.78 -7.90
N PRO A 476 -3.41 -1.83 -8.55
CA PRO A 476 -2.97 -0.84 -9.53
C PRO A 476 -3.93 -0.72 -10.73
N LYS A 477 -4.26 0.52 -11.12
CA LYS A 477 -5.24 0.85 -12.17
C LYS A 477 -4.83 2.03 -13.07
N GLY A 478 -3.53 2.21 -13.28
CA GLY A 478 -2.96 3.27 -14.12
C GLY A 478 -2.79 4.60 -13.37
N PHE A 479 -2.20 5.58 -14.03
CA PHE A 479 -2.24 6.97 -13.58
C PHE A 479 -3.63 7.54 -13.80
N PHE A 480 -4.23 8.16 -12.79
CA PHE A 480 -5.56 8.76 -12.91
C PHE A 480 -5.67 10.11 -12.19
N LEU A 481 -6.74 10.83 -12.50
CA LEU A 481 -7.02 12.16 -11.96
C LEU A 481 -8.29 12.14 -11.10
N ILE A 482 -8.27 12.85 -9.98
CA ILE A 482 -9.46 13.12 -9.17
C ILE A 482 -9.69 14.62 -9.18
N LEU A 483 -10.88 15.03 -9.64
CA LEU A 483 -11.29 16.42 -9.61
C LEU A 483 -12.36 16.61 -8.55
N ARG A 484 -12.06 17.50 -7.60
CA ARG A 484 -13.03 18.02 -6.65
C ARG A 484 -13.25 19.48 -7.00
N ALA A 485 -14.51 19.89 -7.09
CA ALA A 485 -14.82 21.28 -7.40
C ALA A 485 -15.98 21.80 -6.56
N GLN A 486 -15.97 23.11 -6.32
CA GLN A 486 -17.11 23.80 -5.74
C GLN A 486 -18.33 23.65 -6.68
N PRO A 487 -19.58 23.73 -6.17
CA PRO A 487 -20.78 23.58 -6.99
C PRO A 487 -20.80 24.48 -8.24
N GLU A 488 -20.35 25.73 -8.11
CA GLU A 488 -20.26 26.72 -9.19
C GLU A 488 -19.10 26.46 -10.17
N ALA A 489 -18.12 25.66 -9.77
CA ALA A 489 -16.89 25.39 -10.53
C ALA A 489 -16.89 24.03 -11.25
N GLN A 490 -18.00 23.28 -11.20
CA GLN A 490 -18.08 21.94 -11.84
C GLN A 490 -17.73 21.98 -13.33
N ARG A 491 -18.28 22.94 -14.08
CA ARG A 491 -17.97 23.07 -15.51
C ARG A 491 -16.51 23.43 -15.75
N LEU A 492 -15.96 24.27 -14.88
CA LEU A 492 -14.56 24.67 -14.95
C LEU A 492 -13.62 23.49 -14.71
N ALA A 493 -13.99 22.58 -13.80
CA ALA A 493 -13.26 21.34 -13.56
C ALA A 493 -13.32 20.39 -14.76
N GLU A 494 -14.48 20.26 -15.42
CA GLU A 494 -14.58 19.49 -16.67
C GLU A 494 -13.66 20.06 -17.76
N ASP A 495 -13.66 21.39 -17.95
CA ASP A 495 -12.84 22.05 -18.95
C ASP A 495 -11.33 21.92 -18.63
N LEU A 496 -10.94 21.97 -17.35
CA LEU A 496 -9.57 21.72 -16.90
C LEU A 496 -9.16 20.25 -17.15
N ALA A 497 -10.01 19.30 -16.78
CA ALA A 497 -9.74 17.88 -16.98
C ALA A 497 -9.56 17.54 -18.46
N ASP A 498 -10.43 18.05 -19.34
CA ASP A 498 -10.31 17.86 -20.78
C ASP A 498 -8.98 18.43 -21.30
N TYR A 499 -8.64 19.66 -20.93
CA TYR A 499 -7.38 20.29 -21.36
C TYR A 499 -6.15 19.49 -20.88
N VAL A 500 -6.10 19.11 -19.61
CA VAL A 500 -4.97 18.34 -19.04
C VAL A 500 -4.87 16.98 -19.71
N THR A 501 -5.98 16.26 -19.86
CA THR A 501 -5.96 14.90 -20.43
C THR A 501 -5.65 14.89 -21.93
N VAL A 502 -6.02 15.92 -22.69
CA VAL A 502 -5.53 16.10 -24.08
C VAL A 502 -4.01 16.21 -24.10
N ARG A 503 -3.41 17.05 -23.25
CA ARG A 503 -1.95 17.21 -23.18
C ARG A 503 -1.26 15.91 -22.75
N LEU A 504 -1.83 15.20 -21.77
CA LEU A 504 -1.29 13.91 -21.33
C LEU A 504 -1.38 12.82 -22.39
N SER A 505 -2.38 12.87 -23.29
CA SER A 505 -2.52 11.90 -24.38
C SER A 505 -1.37 11.94 -25.40
N GLU A 506 -0.58 13.01 -25.41
CA GLU A 506 0.64 13.14 -26.22
C GLU A 506 1.78 12.22 -25.71
N ASN A 507 1.69 11.71 -24.47
CA ASN A 507 2.65 10.78 -23.89
C ASN A 507 2.26 9.32 -24.16
N GLU A 508 2.85 8.72 -25.19
CA GLU A 508 2.57 7.33 -25.59
C GLU A 508 2.89 6.30 -24.49
N ALA A 509 3.94 6.54 -23.71
CA ALA A 509 4.33 5.65 -22.61
C ALA A 509 3.26 5.63 -21.52
N LEU A 510 2.74 6.79 -21.13
CA LEU A 510 1.62 6.93 -20.20
C LEU A 510 0.35 6.25 -20.74
N MET A 511 -0.01 6.49 -22.01
CA MET A 511 -1.20 5.90 -22.61
C MET A 511 -1.13 4.36 -22.64
N THR A 512 0.06 3.81 -22.91
CA THR A 512 0.30 2.37 -22.83
C THR A 512 0.23 1.87 -21.40
N PHE A 513 0.88 2.55 -20.47
CA PHE A 513 0.86 2.23 -19.05
C PHE A 513 -0.59 2.14 -18.51
N ASN A 514 -1.40 3.17 -18.78
CA ASN A 514 -2.80 3.24 -18.34
C ASN A 514 -3.67 2.14 -18.93
N ARG A 515 -3.61 1.95 -20.25
CA ARG A 515 -4.36 0.89 -20.93
C ARG A 515 -4.04 -0.48 -20.32
N ASP A 516 -2.75 -0.75 -20.13
CA ASP A 516 -2.27 -2.03 -19.63
C ASP A 516 -2.74 -2.33 -18.21
N GLN A 517 -2.61 -1.38 -17.28
CA GLN A 517 -3.08 -1.58 -15.91
C GLN A 517 -4.61 -1.58 -15.80
N CYS A 518 -5.31 -0.71 -16.53
CA CYS A 518 -6.78 -0.68 -16.54
C CYS A 518 -7.39 -2.00 -17.02
N GLU A 519 -6.83 -2.63 -18.05
CA GLU A 519 -7.32 -3.91 -18.57
C GLU A 519 -7.13 -5.04 -17.55
N VAL A 520 -5.99 -5.09 -16.85
CA VAL A 520 -5.72 -6.11 -15.83
C VAL A 520 -6.55 -5.86 -14.57
N PHE A 521 -6.69 -4.61 -14.13
CA PHE A 521 -7.61 -4.23 -13.06
C PHE A 521 -9.05 -4.67 -13.37
N ALA A 522 -9.52 -4.38 -14.58
CA ALA A 522 -10.87 -4.69 -15.03
C ALA A 522 -11.19 -6.20 -15.03
N ALA A 523 -10.18 -7.05 -15.14
CA ALA A 523 -10.32 -8.50 -15.11
C ALA A 523 -10.41 -9.08 -13.68
N HIS A 524 -9.95 -8.34 -12.67
CA HIS A 524 -9.91 -8.79 -11.27
C HIS A 524 -10.83 -8.01 -10.33
N SER A 525 -11.53 -6.98 -10.82
CA SER A 525 -12.53 -6.24 -10.07
C SER A 525 -13.69 -5.83 -10.99
N SER A 526 -14.92 -5.83 -10.48
CA SER A 526 -16.06 -5.24 -11.18
C SER A 526 -16.17 -3.72 -11.01
N GLU A 527 -15.40 -3.12 -10.09
CA GLU A 527 -15.47 -1.68 -9.85
C GLU A 527 -15.00 -0.88 -11.07
N ARG A 528 -15.75 0.17 -11.43
CA ARG A 528 -15.36 1.14 -12.46
C ARG A 528 -15.53 2.54 -11.89
N PRO A 529 -14.67 2.98 -10.97
CA PRO A 529 -14.89 4.20 -10.21
C PRO A 529 -14.61 5.48 -11.02
N TYR A 530 -14.30 5.37 -12.32
CA TYR A 530 -13.80 6.46 -13.15
C TYR A 530 -14.46 6.53 -14.54
N ARG A 531 -14.43 7.74 -15.11
CA ARG A 531 -14.69 8.02 -16.53
C ARG A 531 -13.36 8.08 -17.28
N MET A 532 -13.26 7.45 -18.44
CA MET A 532 -12.08 7.56 -19.29
C MET A 532 -12.13 8.85 -20.14
N LEU A 533 -11.13 9.72 -20.02
CA LEU A 533 -10.95 10.93 -20.84
C LEU A 533 -9.61 10.84 -21.56
N HIS A 534 -9.63 10.80 -22.90
CA HIS A 534 -8.43 10.74 -23.75
C HIS A 534 -7.38 9.71 -23.30
N GLY A 535 -7.80 8.54 -22.78
CA GLY A 535 -6.91 7.48 -22.28
C GLY A 535 -6.47 7.61 -20.81
N THR A 536 -6.95 8.63 -20.11
CA THR A 536 -6.71 8.84 -18.67
C THR A 536 -7.99 8.62 -17.85
N PRO A 537 -7.99 7.72 -16.85
CA PRO A 537 -9.09 7.59 -15.91
C PRO A 537 -9.27 8.89 -15.08
N CYS A 538 -10.50 9.34 -14.92
CA CYS A 538 -10.83 10.57 -14.20
C CYS A 538 -12.06 10.36 -13.30
N THR A 539 -12.02 10.89 -12.08
CA THR A 539 -13.17 10.94 -11.18
C THR A 539 -13.55 12.40 -10.90
N PHE A 540 -14.83 12.66 -10.67
CA PHE A 540 -15.37 14.01 -10.45
C PHE A 540 -16.26 14.00 -9.21
N SER A 541 -16.09 14.99 -8.34
CA SER A 541 -16.93 15.14 -7.15
C SER A 541 -17.19 16.61 -6.82
N GLU A 542 -18.40 16.89 -6.34
CA GLU A 542 -18.78 18.20 -5.81
C GLU A 542 -18.37 18.31 -4.33
N ARG A 543 -17.72 19.42 -3.97
CA ARG A 543 -17.26 19.71 -2.62
C ARG A 543 -17.47 21.19 -2.29
N ALA A 544 -18.50 21.49 -1.51
CA ALA A 544 -18.85 22.86 -1.12
C ALA A 544 -17.85 23.54 -0.16
N ASN A 545 -17.00 22.76 0.51
CA ASN A 545 -16.06 23.22 1.53
C ASN A 545 -14.61 23.30 1.05
N LEU A 546 -14.36 23.27 -0.27
CA LEU A 546 -13.00 23.48 -0.79
C LEU A 546 -12.50 24.90 -0.50
N SER A 547 -11.20 25.00 -0.22
CA SER A 547 -10.51 26.28 -0.01
C SER A 547 -10.14 27.00 -1.32
N CYS A 548 -10.35 26.36 -2.46
CA CYS A 548 -10.18 26.88 -3.81
C CYS A 548 -11.34 26.42 -4.71
N GLN A 549 -11.41 26.91 -5.95
CA GLN A 549 -12.51 26.53 -6.86
C GLN A 549 -12.40 25.05 -7.29
N ILE A 550 -11.19 24.59 -7.58
CA ILE A 550 -10.91 23.24 -8.08
C ILE A 550 -9.67 22.68 -7.38
N GLU A 551 -9.80 21.48 -6.82
CA GLU A 551 -8.67 20.63 -6.43
C GLU A 551 -8.51 19.53 -7.50
N LEU A 552 -7.37 19.52 -8.17
CA LEU A 552 -6.93 18.50 -9.12
C LEU A 552 -5.91 17.61 -8.41
N ILE A 553 -6.30 16.39 -8.06
CA ILE A 553 -5.42 15.41 -7.44
C ILE A 553 -4.94 14.45 -8.51
N THR A 554 -3.64 14.18 -8.55
CA THR A 554 -3.04 13.18 -9.42
C THR A 554 -2.77 11.90 -8.64
N GLU A 555 -2.88 10.75 -9.27
CA GLU A 555 -2.67 9.46 -8.61
C GLU A 555 -1.81 8.59 -9.53
N PHE A 556 -0.49 8.57 -9.32
CA PHE A 556 0.41 7.62 -9.99
C PHE A 556 0.66 6.41 -9.09
N PRO A 557 0.67 5.16 -9.60
CA PRO A 557 1.03 3.99 -8.80
C PRO A 557 2.53 3.99 -8.46
N ASP A 558 2.95 4.84 -7.53
CA ASP A 558 4.34 5.20 -7.26
C ASP A 558 4.83 4.88 -5.84
N GLU A 559 3.98 4.31 -4.99
CA GLU A 559 4.37 3.97 -3.63
C GLU A 559 5.54 2.99 -3.67
N THR A 560 6.72 3.58 -3.47
CA THR A 560 8.04 2.96 -3.49
C THR A 560 8.43 2.28 -4.81
N VAL A 561 8.27 2.98 -5.94
CA VAL A 561 8.82 2.55 -7.25
C VAL A 561 10.20 3.17 -7.54
N THR A 562 11.01 2.49 -8.35
CA THR A 562 12.27 3.02 -8.92
C THR A 562 12.40 2.65 -10.40
N GLY A 563 13.45 3.15 -11.06
CA GLY A 563 13.73 2.87 -12.46
C GLY A 563 12.78 3.58 -13.42
N PRO A 564 12.48 2.96 -14.59
CA PRO A 564 11.68 3.58 -15.63
C PRO A 564 10.27 4.01 -15.21
N ASP A 565 9.62 3.26 -14.31
CA ASP A 565 8.27 3.61 -13.83
C ASP A 565 8.30 4.85 -12.93
N PHE A 566 9.34 5.03 -12.11
CA PHE A 566 9.53 6.27 -11.33
C PHE A 566 9.78 7.46 -12.26
N LEU A 567 10.63 7.27 -13.29
CA LEU A 567 10.92 8.29 -14.28
C LEU A 567 9.65 8.73 -15.02
N LEU A 568 8.83 7.77 -15.47
CA LEU A 568 7.54 8.05 -16.08
C LEU A 568 6.62 8.79 -15.10
N GLY A 569 6.56 8.35 -13.84
CA GLY A 569 5.78 8.98 -12.78
C GLY A 569 6.12 10.45 -12.61
N GLN A 570 7.38 10.79 -12.33
CA GLN A 570 7.77 12.19 -12.12
C GLN A 570 7.59 13.05 -13.37
N GLN A 571 7.75 12.48 -14.58
CA GLN A 571 7.47 13.17 -15.84
C GLN A 571 5.99 13.48 -16.03
N VAL A 572 5.10 12.53 -15.73
CA VAL A 572 3.64 12.70 -15.86
C VAL A 572 3.12 13.68 -14.83
N GLN A 573 3.59 13.59 -13.59
CA GLN A 573 3.27 14.55 -12.52
C GLN A 573 3.67 15.97 -12.93
N PHE A 574 4.88 16.15 -13.46
CA PHE A 574 5.35 17.44 -13.96
C PHE A 574 4.51 17.95 -15.15
N ALA A 575 4.16 17.07 -16.09
CA ALA A 575 3.31 17.42 -17.23
C ALA A 575 1.90 17.90 -16.81
N VAL A 576 1.36 17.38 -15.71
CA VAL A 576 0.09 17.88 -15.13
C VAL A 576 0.25 19.33 -14.66
N ILE A 577 1.35 19.65 -13.96
CA ILE A 577 1.64 21.01 -13.50
C ILE A 577 1.73 21.96 -14.70
N GLU A 578 2.48 21.58 -15.74
CA GLU A 578 2.61 22.40 -16.96
C GLU A 578 1.28 22.59 -17.68
N ALA A 579 0.48 21.54 -17.82
CA ALA A 579 -0.81 21.60 -18.49
C ALA A 579 -1.81 22.48 -17.73
N ALA A 580 -1.89 22.33 -16.41
CA ALA A 580 -2.77 23.14 -15.56
C ALA A 580 -2.35 24.63 -15.54
N LEU A 581 -1.05 24.91 -15.48
CA LEU A 581 -0.51 26.27 -15.56
C LEU A 581 -0.82 26.91 -16.93
N SER A 582 -0.59 26.18 -18.02
CA SER A 582 -0.89 26.62 -19.39
C SER A 582 -2.38 26.91 -19.58
N TRP A 583 -3.25 26.10 -18.99
CA TRP A 583 -4.69 26.32 -18.99
C TRP A 583 -5.07 27.63 -18.29
N LEU A 584 -4.51 27.92 -17.11
CA LEU A 584 -4.73 29.18 -16.40
C LEU A 584 -4.27 30.40 -17.20
N GLN A 585 -3.06 30.34 -17.76
CA GLN A 585 -2.50 31.43 -18.58
C GLN A 585 -3.35 31.70 -19.82
N THR A 586 -3.89 30.66 -20.45
CA THR A 586 -4.77 30.79 -21.61
C THR A 586 -6.06 31.51 -21.22
N ARG A 587 -6.62 31.19 -20.05
CA ARG A 587 -7.84 31.83 -19.55
C ARG A 587 -7.64 33.29 -19.19
N GLN A 588 -6.54 33.65 -18.54
CA GLN A 588 -6.21 35.05 -18.22
C GLN A 588 -6.05 35.93 -19.47
N ARG A 589 -5.64 35.36 -20.61
CA ARG A 589 -5.57 36.10 -21.89
C ARG A 589 -6.93 36.31 -22.56
N MET A 590 -7.94 35.52 -22.18
CA MET A 590 -9.30 35.60 -22.74
C MET A 590 -10.25 36.46 -21.90
N SER A 591 -9.96 36.65 -20.61
CA SER A 591 -10.62 37.60 -19.70
C SER A 591 -10.07 39.00 -19.87
#